data_AF-A0A9E4JNR7-F1
#
_entry.id   AF-A0A9E4JNR7-F1
#
_cell.length_a   1.000
_cell.length_b   1.000
_cell.length_c   1.000
_cell.angle_alpha   90.00
_cell.angle_beta   90.00
_cell.angle_gamma   90.00
#
_symmetry.space_group_name_H-M   'P 1'
#
loop_
_entity.id
_entity.type
_entity.pdbx_description
1 polymer ?
#
loop_
_entity_poly.entity_id
_entity_poly.type
_entity_poly.pdbx_seq_one_letter_code
_entity_poly.pdbx_strand_id
1 'polypeptide(L)'
;MMERILKIFDDYQVGEFEGNQPLRVVDTQGKVQLLIKVLQFTLADTFIIEQANPIPRGEVIPPRSSRRKINPEGIKLIKAFEGVELEAYIDAVNVLTIGYGHTKNVSWGMTITQAEAEELLRQDIEEFEIAVEDAVQVEINDNQFSALVSFCFNLGAGSLFQSTLLKFLNAGKHQEASQEFPRWNKAGGQALLGLTRRRMAERALFLGRPWQPFLEYELLQLTQPKIHSEYVRYIQNGLQKAGFEIQTNGVFDFKTDAAMKQFQAQKGLHPDGLVGPITVTELGL
;
A
#
# COMPACT_ATOMS: atom_id res chain seq x y z
N MET A 1 19.94 9.30 -42.54
CA MET A 1 19.12 8.58 -41.54
C MET A 1 18.34 9.61 -40.77
N MET A 2 17.05 9.38 -40.52
CA MET A 2 16.29 10.23 -39.61
C MET A 2 16.79 9.99 -38.17
N GLU A 3 16.87 11.05 -37.38
CA GLU A 3 17.33 10.95 -35.99
C GLU A 3 16.30 10.19 -35.15
N ARG A 4 16.78 9.22 -34.38
CA ARG A 4 15.96 8.50 -33.42
C ARG A 4 16.10 9.12 -32.04
N ILE A 5 14.96 9.43 -31.44
CA ILE A 5 14.87 10.15 -30.16
C ILE A 5 14.27 9.23 -29.11
N LEU A 6 14.91 9.13 -27.96
CA LEU A 6 14.33 8.52 -26.76
C LEU A 6 13.81 9.63 -25.86
N LYS A 7 12.49 9.71 -25.72
CA LYS A 7 11.83 10.64 -24.80
C LYS A 7 11.52 9.91 -23.51
N ILE A 8 11.93 10.53 -22.41
CA ILE A 8 11.64 10.06 -21.06
C ILE A 8 10.60 10.98 -20.46
N PHE A 9 9.49 10.39 -20.04
CA PHE A 9 8.36 11.08 -19.47
C PHE A 9 8.34 10.94 -17.95
N ASP A 10 7.75 11.92 -17.28
CA ASP A 10 7.65 11.97 -15.81
C ASP A 10 6.71 10.87 -15.24
N ASP A 11 5.93 10.21 -16.10
CA ASP A 11 4.98 9.13 -15.78
C ASP A 11 5.59 7.71 -15.89
N TYR A 12 6.91 7.62 -15.90
CA TYR A 12 7.69 6.38 -15.99
C TYR A 12 7.72 5.68 -17.34
N GLN A 13 7.22 6.32 -18.40
CA GLN A 13 7.30 5.79 -19.75
C GLN A 13 8.58 6.24 -20.47
N VAL A 14 9.09 5.37 -21.33
CA VAL A 14 10.11 5.70 -22.32
C VAL A 14 9.57 5.42 -23.71
N GLY A 15 9.59 6.44 -24.56
CA GLY A 15 9.16 6.33 -25.95
C GLY A 15 10.35 6.45 -26.91
N GLU A 16 10.44 5.51 -27.86
CA GLU A 16 11.32 5.58 -29.03
C GLU A 16 10.57 6.26 -30.18
N PHE A 17 11.17 7.30 -30.77
CA PHE A 17 10.60 8.10 -31.84
C PHE A 17 11.52 8.17 -33.05
N GLU A 18 10.93 8.29 -34.23
CA GLU A 18 11.61 8.73 -35.46
C GLU A 18 10.92 10.01 -35.93
N GLY A 19 11.60 11.15 -35.78
CA GLY A 19 10.96 12.47 -35.89
C GLY A 19 9.85 12.66 -34.84
N ASN A 20 8.62 12.96 -35.28
CA ASN A 20 7.45 13.12 -34.40
C ASN A 20 6.58 11.85 -34.27
N GLN A 21 6.96 10.74 -34.91
CA GLN A 21 6.17 9.51 -34.86
C GLN A 21 6.70 8.55 -33.79
N PRO A 22 5.83 8.04 -32.88
CA PRO A 22 6.21 7.04 -31.89
C PRO A 22 6.36 5.67 -32.56
N LEU A 23 7.51 5.03 -32.35
CA LEU A 23 7.79 3.66 -32.79
C LEU A 23 7.42 2.64 -31.71
N ARG A 24 7.75 2.95 -30.46
CA ARG A 24 7.51 2.06 -29.31
C ARG A 24 7.46 2.86 -28.01
N VAL A 25 6.52 2.51 -27.12
CA VAL A 25 6.44 3.07 -25.77
C VAL A 25 6.47 1.93 -24.75
N VAL A 26 7.31 2.06 -23.72
CA VAL A 26 7.50 1.04 -22.69
C VAL A 26 7.37 1.67 -21.31
N ASP A 27 6.48 1.12 -20.49
CA ASP A 27 6.40 1.42 -19.06
C ASP A 27 7.58 0.76 -18.33
N THR A 28 8.33 1.56 -17.59
CA THR A 28 9.53 1.11 -16.87
C THR A 28 9.25 0.62 -15.44
N GLN A 29 7.98 0.57 -15.03
CA GLN A 29 7.55 0.13 -13.69
C GLN A 29 8.28 0.89 -12.57
N GLY A 30 8.44 2.21 -12.74
CA GLY A 30 9.11 3.06 -11.75
C GLY A 30 10.65 2.98 -11.75
N LYS A 31 11.28 2.28 -12.71
CA LYS A 31 12.75 2.16 -12.81
C LYS A 31 13.41 3.19 -13.72
N VAL A 32 12.73 4.28 -14.08
CA VAL A 32 13.25 5.31 -15.00
C VAL A 32 14.66 5.78 -14.66
N GLN A 33 14.95 6.14 -13.41
CA GLN A 33 16.27 6.64 -13.01
C GLN A 33 17.41 5.63 -13.26
N LEU A 34 17.15 4.34 -13.05
CA LEU A 34 18.10 3.26 -13.31
C LEU A 34 18.25 3.01 -14.83
N LEU A 35 17.14 3.09 -15.57
CA LEU A 35 17.12 2.92 -17.02
C LEU A 35 17.85 4.07 -17.73
N ILE A 36 17.61 5.33 -17.34
CA ILE A 36 18.34 6.52 -17.83
C ILE A 36 19.86 6.30 -17.68
N LYS A 37 20.29 5.87 -16.49
CA LYS A 37 21.70 5.66 -16.18
C LYS A 37 22.32 4.51 -16.99
N VAL A 38 21.54 3.48 -17.34
CA VAL A 38 22.00 2.39 -18.22
C VAL A 38 22.04 2.82 -19.69
N LEU A 39 21.00 3.52 -20.16
CA LEU A 39 20.86 3.91 -21.57
C LEU A 39 21.83 5.03 -21.97
N GLN A 40 22.11 5.98 -21.08
CA GLN A 40 23.13 7.03 -21.30
C GLN A 40 24.54 6.46 -21.51
N PHE A 41 24.84 5.27 -20.98
CA PHE A 41 26.14 4.62 -21.14
C PHE A 41 26.21 3.61 -22.29
N THR A 42 25.07 3.13 -22.80
CA THR A 42 25.02 2.03 -23.78
C THR A 42 24.50 2.44 -25.16
N LEU A 43 23.68 3.49 -25.27
CA LEU A 43 22.99 3.85 -26.51
C LEU A 43 23.21 5.30 -26.97
N ALA A 44 24.07 6.07 -26.29
CA ALA A 44 24.28 7.49 -26.58
C ALA A 44 24.80 7.78 -28.00
N ASP A 45 25.47 6.82 -28.65
CA ASP A 45 25.95 6.95 -30.04
C ASP A 45 24.84 6.70 -31.08
N THR A 46 23.67 6.21 -30.66
CA THR A 46 22.58 5.75 -31.55
C THR A 46 21.30 6.57 -31.38
N PHE A 47 21.09 7.21 -30.23
CA PHE A 47 19.87 7.95 -29.90
C PHE A 47 20.15 9.28 -29.21
N ILE A 48 19.36 10.30 -29.53
CA ILE A 48 19.28 11.54 -28.74
C ILE A 48 18.33 11.30 -27.56
N ILE A 49 18.76 11.61 -26.33
CA ILE A 49 17.98 11.38 -25.10
C ILE A 49 17.44 12.72 -24.59
N GLU A 50 16.12 12.85 -24.50
CA GLU A 50 15.44 14.07 -24.04
C GLU A 50 14.55 13.79 -22.81
N GLN A 51 14.55 14.72 -21.83
CA GLN A 51 13.50 14.78 -20.81
C GLN A 51 12.32 15.60 -21.34
N ALA A 52 11.13 15.01 -21.34
CA ALA A 52 9.91 15.69 -21.76
C ALA A 52 9.24 16.37 -20.56
N ASN A 53 8.92 17.66 -20.68
CA ASN A 53 8.09 18.38 -19.72
C ASN A 53 6.67 17.80 -19.67
N PRO A 54 5.94 17.95 -18.54
CA PRO A 54 4.56 17.51 -18.43
C PRO A 54 3.67 18.14 -19.53
N ILE A 55 2.72 17.35 -20.01
CA ILE A 55 1.72 17.77 -21.02
C ILE A 55 1.03 19.04 -20.50
N PRO A 56 0.97 20.15 -21.28
CA PRO A 56 0.36 21.39 -20.83
C PRO A 56 -1.10 21.18 -20.40
N ARG A 57 -1.47 21.72 -19.23
CA ARG A 57 -2.88 21.74 -18.75
C ARG A 57 -3.72 22.51 -19.77
N GLY A 58 -4.52 21.80 -20.56
CA GLY A 58 -5.45 22.41 -21.51
C GLY A 58 -5.77 21.57 -22.75
N GLU A 59 -4.98 20.54 -23.06
CA GLU A 59 -5.32 19.62 -24.15
C GLU A 59 -6.23 18.49 -23.65
N VAL A 60 -7.26 18.19 -24.44
CA VAL A 60 -8.26 17.17 -24.14
C VAL A 60 -7.57 15.85 -23.86
N ILE A 61 -7.66 15.38 -22.61
CA ILE A 61 -7.16 14.07 -22.18
C ILE A 61 -7.88 13.03 -23.06
N PRO A 62 -7.17 12.27 -23.91
CA PRO A 62 -7.80 11.18 -24.64
C PRO A 62 -8.40 10.21 -23.62
N PRO A 63 -9.59 9.62 -23.87
CA PRO A 63 -10.22 8.70 -22.92
C PRO A 63 -9.21 7.61 -22.54
N ARG A 64 -8.92 7.48 -21.23
CA ARG A 64 -8.02 6.45 -20.67
C ARG A 64 -8.43 5.09 -21.22
N SER A 65 -7.67 4.56 -22.19
CA SER A 65 -8.12 3.42 -23.00
C SER A 65 -7.91 2.05 -22.33
N SER A 66 -7.58 2.01 -21.04
CA SER A 66 -7.73 0.85 -20.17
C SER A 66 -7.88 1.33 -18.73
N ARG A 67 -8.83 0.76 -17.97
CA ARG A 67 -8.94 1.03 -16.53
C ARG A 67 -7.68 0.52 -15.83
N ARG A 68 -7.11 1.32 -14.91
CA ARG A 68 -5.95 0.89 -14.12
C ARG A 68 -6.26 -0.40 -13.36
N LYS A 69 -5.24 -1.24 -13.23
CA LYS A 69 -5.30 -2.50 -12.50
C LYS A 69 -4.32 -2.48 -11.33
N ILE A 70 -4.68 -3.17 -10.26
CA ILE A 70 -3.80 -3.36 -9.11
C ILE A 70 -2.51 -4.07 -9.56
N ASN A 71 -1.37 -3.60 -9.06
CA ASN A 71 -0.08 -4.21 -9.35
C ASN A 71 0.17 -5.50 -8.54
N PRO A 72 1.20 -6.31 -8.89
CA PRO A 72 1.47 -7.56 -8.20
C PRO A 72 1.73 -7.43 -6.69
N GLU A 73 2.31 -6.33 -6.22
CA GLU A 73 2.54 -6.11 -4.78
C GLU A 73 1.24 -5.85 -4.03
N GLY A 74 0.28 -5.12 -4.62
CA GLY A 74 -1.06 -4.95 -4.06
C GLY A 74 -1.81 -6.27 -3.94
N ILE A 75 -1.74 -7.14 -4.96
CA ILE A 75 -2.33 -8.48 -4.91
C ILE A 75 -1.72 -9.29 -3.77
N LYS A 76 -0.39 -9.32 -3.64
CA LYS A 76 0.29 -10.05 -2.56
C LYS A 76 -0.12 -9.53 -1.18
N LEU A 77 -0.26 -8.21 -1.03
CA LEU A 77 -0.69 -7.59 0.21
C LEU A 77 -2.09 -8.05 0.60
N ILE A 78 -3.06 -7.99 -0.32
CA ILE A 78 -4.43 -8.47 -0.06
C ILE A 78 -4.39 -9.94 0.35
N LYS A 79 -3.77 -10.81 -0.47
CA LYS A 79 -3.66 -12.25 -0.18
C LYS A 79 -3.09 -12.54 1.22
N ALA A 80 -2.08 -11.78 1.65
CA ALA A 80 -1.44 -11.97 2.94
C ALA A 80 -2.34 -11.61 4.13
N PHE A 81 -3.24 -10.64 3.97
CA PHE A 81 -4.17 -10.23 5.05
C PHE A 81 -5.50 -10.98 5.03
N GLU A 82 -5.98 -11.45 3.87
CA GLU A 82 -7.22 -12.24 3.79
C GLU A 82 -7.00 -13.71 4.16
N GLY A 83 -5.83 -14.28 3.82
CA GLY A 83 -5.64 -15.73 3.87
C GLY A 83 -6.43 -16.46 2.77
N VAL A 84 -6.17 -17.75 2.58
CA VAL A 84 -6.87 -18.57 1.57
C VAL A 84 -7.45 -19.82 2.20
N GLU A 85 -8.72 -20.07 1.95
CA GLU A 85 -9.40 -21.31 2.30
C GLU A 85 -9.90 -21.98 1.01
N LEU A 86 -9.38 -23.17 0.69
CA LEU A 86 -9.67 -23.84 -0.59
C LEU A 86 -10.96 -24.69 -0.53
N GLU A 87 -11.55 -24.81 0.65
CA GLU A 87 -12.82 -25.49 0.87
C GLU A 87 -13.83 -24.49 1.45
N ALA A 88 -15.09 -24.57 1.02
CA ALA A 88 -16.13 -23.69 1.52
C ALA A 88 -16.33 -23.85 3.04
N TYR A 89 -16.32 -22.72 3.76
CA TYR A 89 -16.48 -22.66 5.21
C TYR A 89 -17.51 -21.60 5.61
N ILE A 90 -17.92 -21.61 6.88
CA ILE A 90 -18.76 -20.55 7.46
C ILE A 90 -17.87 -19.58 8.23
N ASP A 91 -17.93 -18.32 7.85
CA ASP A 91 -17.15 -17.27 8.52
C ASP A 91 -17.74 -16.87 9.90
N ALA A 92 -17.09 -15.92 10.57
CA ALA A 92 -17.49 -15.45 11.90
C ALA A 92 -18.88 -14.78 11.95
N VAL A 93 -19.46 -14.42 10.80
CA VAL A 93 -20.79 -13.79 10.68
C VAL A 93 -21.83 -14.69 10.00
N ASN A 94 -21.57 -16.00 9.94
CA ASN A 94 -22.44 -17.04 9.39
C ASN A 94 -22.66 -16.98 7.86
N VAL A 95 -21.66 -16.52 7.10
CA VAL A 95 -21.70 -16.46 5.63
C VAL A 95 -20.81 -17.55 5.03
N LEU A 96 -21.35 -18.27 4.03
CA LEU A 96 -20.58 -19.24 3.24
C LEU A 96 -19.50 -18.53 2.43
N THR A 97 -18.25 -18.92 2.67
CA THR A 97 -17.06 -18.23 2.15
C THR A 97 -16.05 -19.24 1.61
N ILE A 98 -15.29 -18.87 0.57
CA ILE A 98 -14.20 -19.66 -0.01
C ILE A 98 -13.11 -18.74 -0.59
N GLY A 99 -11.92 -19.27 -0.85
CA GLY A 99 -10.79 -18.53 -1.43
C GLY A 99 -10.32 -17.41 -0.50
N TYR A 100 -10.14 -16.21 -1.05
CA TYR A 100 -9.71 -15.01 -0.34
C TYR A 100 -10.90 -14.17 0.16
N GLY A 101 -11.88 -14.81 0.81
CA GLY A 101 -13.09 -14.14 1.30
C GLY A 101 -14.24 -14.04 0.29
N HIS A 102 -14.24 -14.86 -0.76
CA HIS A 102 -15.29 -14.86 -1.78
C HIS A 102 -16.59 -15.48 -1.23
N THR A 103 -17.73 -14.83 -1.46
CA THR A 103 -19.05 -15.25 -0.94
C THR A 103 -20.11 -15.45 -2.03
N LYS A 104 -19.87 -14.94 -3.24
CA LYS A 104 -20.86 -15.00 -4.33
C LYS A 104 -20.96 -16.43 -4.85
N ASN A 105 -22.18 -16.96 -4.94
CA ASN A 105 -22.46 -18.31 -5.48
C ASN A 105 -21.71 -19.47 -4.78
N VAL A 106 -21.28 -19.29 -3.53
CA VAL A 106 -20.63 -20.36 -2.75
C VAL A 106 -21.68 -21.34 -2.23
N SER A 107 -21.41 -22.63 -2.36
CA SER A 107 -22.25 -23.72 -1.88
C SER A 107 -21.47 -24.68 -0.98
N TRP A 108 -22.15 -25.33 -0.04
CA TRP A 108 -21.54 -26.33 0.83
C TRP A 108 -20.83 -27.45 0.04
N GLY A 109 -19.63 -27.81 0.49
CA GLY A 109 -18.81 -28.85 -0.14
C GLY A 109 -18.09 -28.41 -1.41
N MET A 110 -18.20 -27.14 -1.82
CA MET A 110 -17.40 -26.58 -2.90
C MET A 110 -15.93 -26.56 -2.50
N THR A 111 -15.06 -26.99 -3.42
CA THR A 111 -13.61 -26.89 -3.30
C THR A 111 -13.06 -26.23 -4.55
N ILE A 112 -11.97 -25.49 -4.40
CA ILE A 112 -11.29 -24.79 -5.48
C ILE A 112 -9.78 -25.00 -5.41
N THR A 113 -9.12 -24.88 -6.55
CA THR A 113 -7.67 -24.83 -6.65
C THR A 113 -7.15 -23.44 -6.24
N GLN A 114 -5.85 -23.37 -5.93
CA GLN A 114 -5.16 -22.11 -5.70
C GLN A 114 -5.31 -21.11 -6.87
N ALA A 115 -5.31 -21.62 -8.11
CA ALA A 115 -5.47 -20.78 -9.30
C ALA A 115 -6.89 -20.21 -9.42
N GLU A 116 -7.91 -21.03 -9.11
CA GLU A 116 -9.31 -20.58 -9.08
C GLU A 116 -9.53 -19.57 -7.94
N ALA A 117 -8.92 -19.75 -6.77
CA ALA A 117 -8.98 -18.77 -5.69
C ALA A 117 -8.37 -17.42 -6.09
N GLU A 118 -7.26 -17.43 -6.84
CA GLU A 118 -6.65 -16.21 -7.36
C GLU A 118 -7.50 -15.53 -8.44
N GLU A 119 -8.20 -16.30 -9.26
CA GLU A 119 -9.12 -15.77 -10.27
C GLU A 119 -10.35 -15.13 -9.61
N LEU A 120 -10.95 -15.79 -8.61
CA LEU A 120 -12.04 -15.21 -7.82
C LEU A 120 -11.61 -13.90 -7.15
N LEU A 121 -10.41 -13.87 -6.56
CA LEU A 121 -9.86 -12.65 -5.97
C LEU A 121 -9.74 -11.52 -7.00
N ARG A 122 -9.28 -11.79 -8.22
CA ARG A 122 -9.18 -10.77 -9.28
C ARG A 122 -10.56 -10.22 -9.67
N GLN A 123 -11.57 -11.08 -9.73
CA GLN A 123 -12.94 -10.69 -10.03
C GLN A 123 -13.52 -9.81 -8.92
N ASP A 124 -13.31 -10.18 -7.65
CA ASP A 124 -13.78 -9.39 -6.52
C ASP A 124 -13.05 -8.04 -6.40
N ILE A 125 -11.77 -7.97 -6.79
CA ILE A 125 -11.00 -6.73 -6.78
C ILE A 125 -11.50 -5.71 -7.82
N GLU A 126 -12.07 -6.16 -8.94
CA GLU A 126 -12.41 -5.29 -10.07
C GLU A 126 -13.34 -4.13 -9.70
N GLU A 127 -14.33 -4.36 -8.82
CA GLU A 127 -15.23 -3.29 -8.37
C GLU A 127 -14.49 -2.20 -7.58
N PHE A 128 -13.45 -2.57 -6.84
CA PHE A 128 -12.63 -1.64 -6.07
C PHE A 128 -11.62 -0.90 -6.94
N GLU A 129 -11.08 -1.54 -7.99
CA GLU A 129 -10.27 -0.85 -9.01
C GLU A 129 -11.07 0.25 -9.69
N ILE A 130 -12.32 -0.04 -10.09
CA ILE A 130 -13.23 0.93 -10.68
C ILE A 130 -13.51 2.06 -9.68
N ALA A 131 -13.86 1.73 -8.43
CA ALA A 131 -14.16 2.72 -7.41
C ALA A 131 -12.98 3.68 -7.13
N VAL A 132 -11.75 3.16 -7.05
CA VAL A 132 -10.55 3.98 -6.83
C VAL A 132 -10.28 4.86 -8.06
N GLU A 133 -10.38 4.30 -9.26
CA GLU A 133 -10.15 5.05 -10.49
C GLU A 133 -11.13 6.22 -10.66
N ASP A 134 -12.41 6.01 -10.32
CA ASP A 134 -13.44 7.04 -10.38
C ASP A 134 -13.28 8.12 -9.29
N ALA A 135 -12.74 7.75 -8.13
CA ALA A 135 -12.62 8.65 -6.98
C ALA A 135 -11.37 9.54 -7.01
N VAL A 136 -10.27 9.07 -7.59
CA VAL A 136 -8.98 9.78 -7.59
C VAL A 136 -8.90 10.78 -8.75
N GLN A 137 -8.73 12.05 -8.42
CA GLN A 137 -8.74 13.18 -9.35
C GLN A 137 -7.34 13.68 -9.74
N VAL A 138 -6.30 13.11 -9.16
CA VAL A 138 -4.90 13.46 -9.41
C VAL A 138 -4.13 12.29 -9.99
N GLU A 139 -2.96 12.57 -10.56
CA GLU A 139 -2.04 11.51 -10.97
C GLU A 139 -1.45 10.83 -9.74
N ILE A 140 -1.47 9.50 -9.77
CA ILE A 140 -0.91 8.62 -8.75
C ILE A 140 -0.18 7.48 -9.44
N ASN A 141 0.86 6.95 -8.80
CA ASN A 141 1.56 5.77 -9.31
C ASN A 141 0.83 4.46 -8.96
N ASP A 142 1.27 3.35 -9.55
CA ASP A 142 0.66 2.03 -9.35
C ASP A 142 0.65 1.58 -7.89
N ASN A 143 1.68 1.90 -7.11
CA ASN A 143 1.73 1.53 -5.70
C ASN A 143 0.67 2.28 -4.87
N GLN A 144 0.47 3.57 -5.16
CA GLN A 144 -0.57 4.37 -4.55
C GLN A 144 -1.95 3.84 -4.94
N PHE A 145 -2.17 3.53 -6.22
CA PHE A 145 -3.41 2.93 -6.71
C PHE A 145 -3.67 1.60 -6.01
N SER A 146 -2.70 0.69 -6.00
CA SER A 146 -2.79 -0.62 -5.35
C SER A 146 -3.10 -0.55 -3.86
N ALA A 147 -2.48 0.38 -3.12
CA ALA A 147 -2.74 0.56 -1.70
C ALA A 147 -4.18 1.01 -1.43
N LEU A 148 -4.73 1.88 -2.28
CA LEU A 148 -6.13 2.32 -2.18
C LEU A 148 -7.10 1.20 -2.55
N VAL A 149 -6.78 0.38 -3.56
CA VAL A 149 -7.59 -0.79 -3.92
C VAL A 149 -7.62 -1.78 -2.76
N SER A 150 -6.48 -2.07 -2.12
CA SER A 150 -6.44 -2.94 -0.93
C SER A 150 -7.21 -2.36 0.27
N PHE A 151 -7.12 -1.05 0.46
CA PHE A 151 -7.90 -0.33 1.47
C PHE A 151 -9.41 -0.46 1.22
N CYS A 152 -9.85 -0.26 -0.03
CA CYS A 152 -11.24 -0.41 -0.45
C CYS A 152 -11.72 -1.86 -0.33
N PHE A 153 -10.90 -2.84 -0.69
CA PHE A 153 -11.23 -4.26 -0.54
C PHE A 153 -11.56 -4.61 0.92
N ASN A 154 -10.83 -4.02 1.88
CA ASN A 154 -11.05 -4.27 3.30
C ASN A 154 -12.23 -3.53 3.93
N LEU A 155 -12.44 -2.27 3.53
CA LEU A 155 -13.33 -1.33 4.21
C LEU A 155 -14.56 -0.93 3.40
N GLY A 156 -14.64 -1.41 2.15
CA GLY A 156 -15.60 -0.96 1.15
C GLY A 156 -15.23 0.39 0.51
N ALA A 157 -15.70 0.61 -0.71
CA ALA A 157 -15.46 1.84 -1.48
C ALA A 157 -15.99 3.12 -0.78
N GLY A 158 -17.13 3.02 -0.09
CA GLY A 158 -17.72 4.16 0.63
C GLY A 158 -16.80 4.74 1.71
N SER A 159 -15.99 3.90 2.36
CA SER A 159 -14.99 4.34 3.35
C SER A 159 -13.93 5.24 2.71
N LEU A 160 -13.46 4.91 1.50
CA LEU A 160 -12.50 5.76 0.77
C LEU A 160 -13.16 7.09 0.35
N PHE A 161 -14.37 7.06 -0.20
CA PHE A 161 -15.05 8.25 -0.74
C PHE A 161 -15.25 9.35 0.29
N GLN A 162 -15.50 8.97 1.56
CA GLN A 162 -15.73 9.93 2.65
C GLN A 162 -14.43 10.31 3.40
N SER A 163 -13.31 9.66 3.08
CA SER A 163 -12.08 9.76 3.87
C SER A 163 -11.36 11.10 3.73
N THR A 164 -10.74 11.55 4.83
CA THR A 164 -9.72 12.62 4.77
C THR A 164 -8.51 12.20 3.94
N LEU A 165 -8.21 10.89 3.87
CA LEU A 165 -7.18 10.32 3.00
C LEU A 165 -7.39 10.75 1.54
N LEU A 166 -8.58 10.47 0.98
CA LEU A 166 -8.90 10.83 -0.40
C LEU A 166 -8.92 12.35 -0.60
N LYS A 167 -9.40 13.12 0.38
CA LYS A 167 -9.37 14.59 0.33
C LYS A 167 -7.95 15.14 0.22
N PHE A 168 -7.01 14.61 1.02
CA PHE A 168 -5.61 15.02 0.92
C PHE A 168 -4.98 14.56 -0.39
N LEU A 169 -5.26 13.33 -0.83
CA LEU A 169 -4.74 12.82 -2.09
C LEU A 169 -5.18 13.68 -3.27
N ASN A 170 -6.48 13.96 -3.41
CA ASN A 170 -7.02 14.80 -4.49
C ASN A 170 -6.58 16.27 -4.40
N ALA A 171 -6.06 16.71 -3.26
CA ALA A 171 -5.38 18.01 -3.10
C ALA A 171 -3.88 17.97 -3.44
N GLY A 172 -3.36 16.84 -3.95
CA GLY A 172 -1.94 16.61 -4.24
C GLY A 172 -1.06 16.43 -3.00
N LYS A 173 -1.66 16.28 -1.81
CA LYS A 173 -0.96 16.18 -0.52
C LYS A 173 -0.66 14.73 -0.18
N HIS A 174 0.24 14.12 -0.95
CA HIS A 174 0.49 12.67 -0.88
C HIS A 174 1.04 12.23 0.48
N GLN A 175 1.89 13.05 1.11
CA GLN A 175 2.47 12.71 2.40
C GLN A 175 1.43 12.76 3.52
N GLU A 176 0.55 13.75 3.51
CA GLU A 176 -0.57 13.89 4.45
C GLU A 176 -1.60 12.77 4.22
N ALA A 177 -1.93 12.45 2.96
CA ALA A 177 -2.78 11.30 2.63
C ALA A 177 -2.21 10.00 3.23
N SER A 178 -0.89 9.78 3.13
CA SER A 178 -0.26 8.59 3.71
C SER A 178 -0.43 8.48 5.23
N GLN A 179 -0.57 9.61 5.94
CA GLN A 179 -0.73 9.63 7.40
C GLN A 179 -2.17 9.28 7.83
N GLU A 180 -3.11 9.27 6.90
CA GLU A 180 -4.52 8.98 7.21
C GLU A 180 -4.83 7.47 7.28
N PHE A 181 -4.03 6.61 6.62
CA PHE A 181 -4.19 5.15 6.68
C PHE A 181 -4.35 4.59 8.11
N PRO A 182 -3.45 4.86 9.08
CA PRO A 182 -3.55 4.33 10.45
C PRO A 182 -4.88 4.59 11.15
N ARG A 183 -5.59 5.67 10.80
CA ARG A 183 -6.85 6.05 11.46
C ARG A 183 -7.98 5.05 11.19
N TRP A 184 -7.84 4.22 10.16
CA TRP A 184 -8.82 3.24 9.71
C TRP A 184 -8.52 1.85 10.26
N ASN A 185 -8.16 1.79 11.55
CA ASN A 185 -7.78 0.57 12.26
C ASN A 185 -8.82 0.09 13.29
N LYS A 186 -10.04 0.65 13.29
CA LYS A 186 -11.04 0.40 14.33
C LYS A 186 -12.18 -0.51 13.89
N ALA A 187 -12.64 -1.38 14.79
CA ALA A 187 -13.92 -2.09 14.71
C ALA A 187 -14.63 -2.00 16.06
N GLY A 188 -15.96 -1.82 16.06
CA GLY A 188 -16.71 -1.60 17.31
C GLY A 188 -16.21 -0.39 18.12
N GLY A 189 -15.60 0.61 17.46
CA GLY A 189 -15.03 1.79 18.11
C GLY A 189 -13.62 1.62 18.70
N GLN A 190 -13.08 0.40 18.72
CA GLN A 190 -11.76 0.10 19.27
C GLN A 190 -10.75 -0.23 18.18
N ALA A 191 -9.50 0.22 18.33
CA ALA A 191 -8.44 -0.20 17.41
C ALA A 191 -8.23 -1.70 17.49
N LEU A 192 -7.94 -2.33 16.35
CA LEU A 192 -7.55 -3.73 16.23
C LEU A 192 -6.12 -3.83 15.69
N LEU A 193 -5.33 -4.73 16.25
CA LEU A 193 -3.92 -4.88 15.87
C LEU A 193 -3.80 -5.38 14.44
N GLY A 194 -4.63 -6.34 14.03
CA GLY A 194 -4.70 -6.82 12.64
C GLY A 194 -4.95 -5.69 11.65
N LEU A 195 -5.94 -4.83 11.92
CA LEU A 195 -6.23 -3.68 11.07
C LEU A 195 -5.11 -2.63 11.11
N THR A 196 -4.50 -2.40 12.28
CA THR A 196 -3.35 -1.49 12.40
C THR A 196 -2.18 -1.95 11.52
N ARG A 197 -1.83 -3.25 11.57
CA ARG A 197 -0.80 -3.85 10.71
C ARG A 197 -1.14 -3.70 9.23
N ARG A 198 -2.38 -3.98 8.86
CA ARG A 198 -2.87 -3.82 7.49
C ARG A 198 -2.75 -2.39 6.97
N ARG A 199 -3.25 -1.42 7.74
CA ARG A 199 -3.16 0.00 7.38
C ARG A 199 -1.71 0.48 7.27
N MET A 200 -0.81 -0.02 8.13
CA MET A 200 0.63 0.26 8.02
C MET A 200 1.26 -0.36 6.79
N ALA A 201 0.89 -1.59 6.43
CA ALA A 201 1.34 -2.26 5.22
C ALA A 201 0.87 -1.52 3.97
N GLU A 202 -0.40 -1.14 3.90
CA GLU A 202 -0.96 -0.36 2.78
C GLU A 202 -0.30 1.01 2.66
N ARG A 203 -0.08 1.69 3.79
CA ARG A 203 0.69 2.95 3.82
C ARG A 203 2.12 2.75 3.31
N ALA A 204 2.78 1.68 3.69
CA ALA A 204 4.14 1.37 3.23
C ALA A 204 4.14 1.16 1.71
N LEU A 205 3.20 0.36 1.19
CA LEU A 205 3.00 0.18 -0.25
C LEU A 205 2.76 1.54 -0.92
N PHE A 206 1.83 2.36 -0.43
CA PHE A 206 1.52 3.70 -0.95
C PHE A 206 2.76 4.60 -1.06
N LEU A 207 3.69 4.49 -0.11
CA LEU A 207 4.95 5.24 -0.07
C LEU A 207 6.10 4.58 -0.84
N GLY A 208 5.85 3.46 -1.53
CA GLY A 208 6.86 2.70 -2.27
C GLY A 208 7.87 1.98 -1.38
N ARG A 209 7.47 1.58 -0.17
CA ARG A 209 8.31 0.90 0.83
C ARG A 209 7.90 -0.57 1.01
N PRO A 210 8.80 -1.45 1.48
CA PRO A 210 8.45 -2.82 1.81
C PRO A 210 7.36 -2.90 2.89
N TRP A 211 6.33 -3.70 2.65
CA TRP A 211 5.15 -3.85 3.52
C TRP A 211 5.15 -5.20 4.28
N GLN A 212 5.94 -6.17 3.82
CA GLN A 212 6.06 -7.51 4.40
C GLN A 212 6.43 -7.53 5.89
N PRO A 213 7.29 -6.61 6.41
CA PRO A 213 7.61 -6.59 7.85
C PRO A 213 6.42 -6.37 8.78
N PHE A 214 5.27 -5.90 8.27
CA PHE A 214 4.04 -5.76 9.06
C PHE A 214 3.25 -7.08 9.23
N LEU A 215 3.64 -8.16 8.52
CA LEU A 215 3.03 -9.48 8.68
C LEU A 215 3.59 -10.24 9.90
N GLU A 216 4.87 -10.05 10.19
CA GLU A 216 5.65 -10.93 11.09
C GLU A 216 5.34 -10.77 12.59
N TYR A 217 4.73 -9.66 13.01
CA TYR A 217 4.60 -9.33 14.42
C TYR A 217 3.15 -9.29 14.87
N GLU A 218 2.68 -10.40 15.43
CA GLU A 218 1.35 -10.52 16.03
C GLU A 218 1.30 -9.95 17.47
N LEU A 219 2.46 -9.84 18.11
CA LEU A 219 2.67 -9.19 19.41
C LEU A 219 3.98 -8.41 19.32
N LEU A 220 3.91 -7.08 19.35
CA LEU A 220 5.12 -6.28 19.39
C LEU A 220 5.51 -5.99 20.84
N GLN A 221 6.50 -6.72 21.33
CA GLN A 221 7.09 -6.58 22.66
C GLN A 221 8.58 -6.99 22.59
N LEU A 222 9.31 -6.83 23.69
CA LEU A 222 10.70 -7.28 23.75
C LEU A 222 10.80 -8.81 23.62
N THR A 223 11.59 -9.29 22.65
CA THR A 223 11.89 -10.72 22.43
C THR A 223 13.40 -10.97 22.29
N GLN A 224 13.79 -12.24 22.27
CA GLN A 224 15.11 -12.68 21.82
C GLN A 224 14.95 -13.70 20.67
N PRO A 225 15.52 -13.46 19.47
CA PRO A 225 16.24 -12.25 19.07
C PRO A 225 15.34 -11.00 19.10
N LYS A 226 15.97 -9.82 19.19
CA LYS A 226 15.25 -8.54 19.20
C LYS A 226 14.48 -8.37 17.89
N ILE A 227 13.34 -7.69 17.94
CA ILE A 227 12.55 -7.39 16.76
C ILE A 227 13.18 -6.20 16.01
N HIS A 228 13.36 -6.34 14.70
CA HIS A 228 13.84 -5.29 13.81
C HIS A 228 12.79 -5.01 12.73
N SER A 229 12.11 -3.85 12.77
CA SER A 229 11.12 -3.52 11.74
C SER A 229 10.81 -2.02 11.63
N GLU A 230 10.23 -1.61 10.50
CA GLU A 230 9.65 -0.27 10.33
C GLU A 230 8.49 -0.02 11.31
N TYR A 231 7.79 -1.07 11.75
CA TYR A 231 6.74 -0.95 12.76
C TYR A 231 7.32 -0.57 14.11
N VAL A 232 8.45 -1.17 14.52
CA VAL A 232 9.16 -0.72 15.71
C VAL A 232 9.53 0.75 15.59
N ARG A 233 10.05 1.18 14.42
CA ARG A 233 10.40 2.59 14.21
C ARG A 233 9.17 3.49 14.32
N TYR A 234 8.03 3.07 13.79
CA TYR A 234 6.76 3.80 13.90
C TYR A 234 6.34 3.99 15.36
N ILE A 235 6.40 2.92 16.15
CA ILE A 235 6.10 2.96 17.59
C ILE A 235 7.12 3.82 18.35
N GLN A 236 8.40 3.71 18.03
CA GLN A 236 9.45 4.53 18.63
C GLN A 236 9.23 6.02 18.36
N ASN A 237 8.77 6.39 17.15
CA ASN A 237 8.37 7.77 16.85
C ASN A 237 7.16 8.22 17.68
N GLY A 238 6.19 7.34 17.93
CA GLY A 238 5.06 7.63 18.82
C GLY A 238 5.51 7.89 20.27
N LEU A 239 6.38 7.03 20.80
CA LEU A 239 6.97 7.21 22.13
C LEU A 239 7.78 8.51 22.22
N GLN A 240 8.58 8.83 21.19
CA GLN A 240 9.32 10.10 21.15
C GLN A 240 8.39 11.31 21.17
N LYS A 241 7.28 11.28 20.41
CA LYS A 241 6.24 12.33 20.45
C LYS A 241 5.53 12.41 21.80
N ALA A 242 5.40 11.30 22.52
CA ALA A 242 4.89 11.24 23.89
C ALA A 242 5.90 11.70 24.95
N GLY A 243 7.10 12.15 24.55
CA GLY A 243 8.11 12.74 25.43
C GLY A 243 9.19 11.77 25.91
N PHE A 244 9.28 10.57 25.33
CA PHE A 244 10.30 9.58 25.72
C PHE A 244 11.59 9.75 24.91
N GLU A 245 12.73 9.84 25.60
CA GLU A 245 14.05 9.94 24.97
C GLU A 245 14.57 8.56 24.54
N ILE A 246 14.13 8.11 23.36
CA ILE A 246 14.57 6.85 22.76
C ILE A 246 15.08 7.03 21.32
N GLN A 247 15.89 6.09 20.86
CA GLN A 247 16.31 6.04 19.46
C GLN A 247 15.20 5.44 18.59
N THR A 248 14.98 6.02 17.41
CA THR A 248 14.03 5.51 16.40
C THR A 248 14.73 4.63 15.37
N ASN A 249 15.54 3.69 15.85
CA ASN A 249 16.41 2.84 15.02
C ASN A 249 15.66 1.64 14.40
N GLY A 250 14.40 1.39 14.79
CA GLY A 250 13.61 0.25 14.34
C GLY A 250 13.93 -1.06 15.07
N VAL A 251 14.60 -1.01 16.23
CA VAL A 251 14.96 -2.17 17.05
C VAL A 251 14.20 -2.16 18.38
N PHE A 252 13.40 -3.17 18.66
CA PHE A 252 12.64 -3.26 19.91
C PHE A 252 13.57 -3.80 21.01
N ASP A 253 14.39 -2.91 21.55
CA ASP A 253 15.38 -3.19 22.57
C ASP A 253 14.85 -2.92 23.99
N PHE A 254 15.70 -3.18 25.00
CA PHE A 254 15.35 -2.95 26.40
C PHE A 254 14.96 -1.49 26.70
N LYS A 255 15.49 -0.51 25.94
CA LYS A 255 15.12 0.91 26.11
C LYS A 255 13.72 1.18 25.56
N THR A 256 13.40 0.62 24.39
CA THR A 256 12.07 0.72 23.77
C THR A 256 11.02 0.04 24.66
N ASP A 257 11.33 -1.14 25.21
CA ASP A 257 10.46 -1.85 26.15
C ASP A 257 10.21 -1.06 27.45
N ALA A 258 11.27 -0.53 28.05
CA ALA A 258 11.16 0.28 29.27
C ALA A 258 10.32 1.55 29.03
N ALA A 259 10.56 2.25 27.92
CA ALA A 259 9.76 3.41 27.53
C ALA A 259 8.29 3.03 27.29
N MET A 260 8.04 1.87 26.68
CA MET A 260 6.69 1.39 26.44
C MET A 260 5.93 1.08 27.73
N LYS A 261 6.57 0.37 28.67
CA LYS A 261 5.98 0.07 29.99
C LYS A 261 5.68 1.34 30.79
N GLN A 262 6.59 2.30 30.75
CA GLN A 262 6.40 3.58 31.42
C GLN A 262 5.27 4.39 30.76
N PHE A 263 5.19 4.39 29.43
CA PHE A 263 4.09 5.00 28.69
C PHE A 263 2.74 4.36 29.05
N GLN A 264 2.64 3.04 29.04
CA GLN A 264 1.45 2.31 29.45
C GLN A 264 1.02 2.68 30.88
N ALA A 265 1.97 2.72 31.82
CA ALA A 265 1.70 3.13 33.20
C ALA A 265 1.18 4.58 33.29
N GLN A 266 1.76 5.53 32.54
CA GLN A 266 1.29 6.93 32.48
C GLN A 266 -0.14 7.05 31.93
N LYS A 267 -0.56 6.10 31.10
CA LYS A 267 -1.90 6.05 30.49
C LYS A 267 -2.90 5.20 31.29
N GLY A 268 -2.49 4.64 32.43
CA GLY A 268 -3.34 3.75 33.23
C GLY A 268 -3.58 2.39 32.60
N LEU A 269 -2.72 1.97 31.65
CA LEU A 269 -2.72 0.63 31.05
C LEU A 269 -1.85 -0.32 31.87
N HIS A 270 -2.04 -1.63 31.68
CA HIS A 270 -1.16 -2.64 32.25
C HIS A 270 0.26 -2.51 31.64
N PRO A 271 1.33 -2.30 32.42
CA PRO A 271 2.67 -1.98 31.91
C PRO A 271 3.47 -3.24 31.59
N ASP A 272 2.99 -4.03 30.64
CA ASP A 272 3.63 -5.28 30.19
C ASP A 272 4.64 -5.10 29.05
N GLY A 273 4.69 -3.93 28.42
CA GLY A 273 5.54 -3.65 27.26
C GLY A 273 4.92 -4.13 25.95
N LEU A 274 3.71 -4.70 26.01
CA LEU A 274 3.00 -5.17 24.83
C LEU A 274 2.38 -4.01 24.07
N VAL A 275 2.82 -3.84 22.83
CA VAL A 275 2.25 -2.86 21.91
C VAL A 275 1.03 -3.46 21.23
N GLY A 276 -0.04 -3.54 22.01
CA GLY A 276 -1.38 -3.88 21.55
C GLY A 276 -2.16 -2.68 21.02
N PRO A 277 -3.40 -2.89 20.55
CA PRO A 277 -4.20 -1.84 19.91
C PRO A 277 -4.50 -0.63 20.82
N ILE A 278 -4.72 -0.88 22.12
CA ILE A 278 -4.97 0.18 23.11
C ILE A 278 -3.71 1.04 23.26
N THR A 279 -2.54 0.41 23.39
CA THR A 279 -1.24 1.09 23.46
C THR A 279 -1.01 1.96 22.21
N VAL A 280 -1.28 1.43 21.01
CA VAL A 280 -1.18 2.18 19.74
C VAL A 280 -2.11 3.38 19.73
N THR A 281 -3.37 3.19 20.15
CA THR A 281 -4.37 4.28 20.22
C THR A 281 -3.92 5.39 21.16
N GLU A 282 -3.42 5.04 22.34
CA GLU A 282 -2.94 6.01 23.33
C GLU A 282 -1.71 6.78 22.87
N LEU A 283 -0.86 6.15 22.03
CA LEU A 283 0.29 6.81 21.37
C LEU A 283 -0.14 7.79 20.28
N GLY A 284 -1.44 7.83 19.94
CA GLY A 284 -1.97 8.66 18.86
C GLY A 284 -1.57 8.15 17.46
N LEU A 285 -1.41 6.84 17.33
CA LEU A 285 -0.92 6.16 16.12
C LEU A 285 -1.98 5.35 15.38
#